data_AF-A0A9E4L5H1-F1
#
_entry.id   AF-A0A9E4L5H1-F1
#
_cell.length_a   1.000
_cell.length_b   1.000
_cell.length_c   1.000
_cell.angle_alpha   90.00
_cell.angle_beta   90.00
_cell.angle_gamma   90.00
#
_symmetry.space_group_name_H-M   'P 1'
#
loop_
_entity.id
_entity.type
_entity.pdbx_description
1 polymer ?
#
loop_
_entity_poly.entity_id
_entity_poly.type
_entity_poly.pdbx_seq_one_letter_code
_entity_poly.pdbx_strand_id
1 'polypeptide(L)'
;MTILATGLHVLAAVIWIGGMFFAYMVLRPAVAGIEAPPERLRLWGRVLERFFRWVWGAVVVLPASGYWLVFDEFGGLGAVGIDTHIMQGVGLLMILIFLHLYFAPYRRFGRALAAEDLAAAAAALGRIRTVVAINLALGLALAAIGATGAYWG
;
A
#
# COMPACT_ATOMS: atom_id res chain seq x y z
N MET A 1 -12.93 4.21 -23.32
CA MET A 1 -12.78 4.65 -21.91
C MET A 1 -11.96 3.65 -21.10
N THR A 2 -11.99 2.38 -21.47
CA THR A 2 -11.16 1.26 -20.98
C THR A 2 -9.65 1.58 -20.88
N ILE A 3 -9.05 2.23 -21.89
CA ILE A 3 -7.62 2.62 -21.85
C ILE A 3 -7.30 3.54 -20.65
N LEU A 4 -8.18 4.50 -20.35
CA LEU A 4 -7.97 5.43 -19.23
C LEU A 4 -8.14 4.72 -17.90
N ALA A 5 -9.19 3.91 -17.74
CA ALA A 5 -9.44 3.15 -16.52
C ALA A 5 -8.30 2.16 -16.22
N THR A 6 -7.89 1.37 -17.21
CA THR A 6 -6.76 0.43 -17.09
C THR A 6 -5.45 1.17 -16.81
N GLY A 7 -5.16 2.27 -17.51
CA GLY A 7 -3.95 3.05 -17.30
C GLY A 7 -3.87 3.61 -15.87
N LEU A 8 -4.96 4.21 -15.37
CA LEU A 8 -5.05 4.71 -14.00
C LEU A 8 -4.92 3.58 -12.97
N HIS A 9 -5.56 2.44 -13.21
CA HIS A 9 -5.52 1.28 -12.33
C HIS A 9 -4.08 0.76 -12.16
N VAL A 10 -3.39 0.52 -13.28
CA VAL A 10 -2.01 0.02 -13.28
C VAL A 10 -1.06 1.02 -12.64
N LEU A 11 -1.16 2.31 -12.96
CA LEU A 11 -0.32 3.33 -12.35
C LEU A 11 -0.52 3.42 -10.83
N ALA A 12 -1.77 3.36 -10.35
CA ALA A 12 -2.07 3.37 -8.92
C ALA A 12 -1.50 2.12 -8.21
N ALA A 13 -1.61 0.94 -8.85
CA ALA A 13 -1.03 -0.30 -8.33
C ALA A 13 0.50 -0.21 -8.25
N VAL A 14 1.16 0.27 -9.31
CA VAL A 14 2.62 0.44 -9.39
C VAL A 14 3.11 1.43 -8.32
N ILE A 15 2.47 2.60 -8.19
CA ILE A 15 2.87 3.61 -7.21
C ILE A 15 2.75 3.06 -5.79
N TRP A 16 1.66 2.38 -5.46
CA TRP A 16 1.45 1.87 -4.12
C TRP A 16 2.34 0.68 -3.80
N ILE A 17 2.31 -0.39 -4.61
CA ILE A 17 3.09 -1.61 -4.39
C ILE A 17 4.59 -1.31 -4.53
N GLY A 18 4.98 -0.61 -5.59
CA GLY A 18 6.38 -0.21 -5.81
C GLY A 18 6.90 0.73 -4.72
N GLY A 19 6.07 1.65 -4.23
CA GLY A 19 6.43 2.51 -3.10
C GLY A 19 6.64 1.73 -1.80
N MET A 20 5.79 0.73 -1.52
CA MET A 20 5.99 -0.18 -0.37
C MET A 20 7.27 -1.02 -0.53
N PHE A 21 7.52 -1.54 -1.74
CA PHE A 21 8.75 -2.28 -2.04
C PHE A 21 9.98 -1.41 -1.80
N PHE A 22 10.01 -0.20 -2.36
CA PHE A 22 11.09 0.75 -2.16
C PHE A 22 11.30 1.07 -0.67
N ALA A 23 10.22 1.39 0.05
CA ALA A 23 10.30 1.72 1.47
C ALA A 23 10.88 0.55 2.29
N TYR A 24 10.50 -0.68 1.98
CA TYR A 24 10.88 -1.86 2.75
C TYR A 24 12.26 -2.44 2.37
N MET A 25 12.54 -2.58 1.08
CA MET A 25 13.75 -3.24 0.57
C MET A 25 14.92 -2.29 0.35
N VAL A 26 14.65 -1.00 0.11
CA VAL A 26 15.70 -0.03 -0.26
C VAL A 26 15.90 0.99 0.85
N LEU A 27 14.86 1.74 1.20
CA LEU A 27 14.99 2.83 2.15
C LEU A 27 15.32 2.32 3.56
N ARG A 28 14.65 1.25 4.02
CA ARG A 28 14.89 0.69 5.35
C ARG A 28 16.34 0.31 5.62
N PRO A 29 17.02 -0.50 4.79
CA PRO A 29 18.43 -0.80 5.03
C PRO A 29 19.32 0.43 4.86
N ALA A 30 19.02 1.33 3.91
CA ALA A 30 19.82 2.54 3.69
C ALA A 30 19.85 3.45 4.92
N VAL A 31 18.73 3.59 5.64
CA VAL A 31 18.68 4.42 6.86
C VAL A 31 19.16 3.70 8.11
N ALA A 32 19.48 2.41 8.04
CA ALA A 32 20.02 1.66 9.18
C ALA A 32 21.41 2.17 9.58
N GLY A 33 22.19 2.70 8.63
CA GLY A 33 23.50 3.30 8.86
C GLY A 33 23.49 4.70 9.49
N ILE A 34 22.32 5.29 9.74
CA ILE A 34 22.22 6.56 10.47
C ILE A 34 22.45 6.27 11.96
N GLU A 35 23.59 6.71 12.50
CA GLU A 35 23.98 6.46 13.90
C GLU A 35 23.04 7.15 14.89
N ALA A 36 22.57 8.36 14.60
CA ALA A 36 21.66 9.14 15.45
C ALA A 36 20.21 8.60 15.42
N PRO A 37 19.73 7.93 16.49
CA PRO A 37 18.38 7.33 16.50
C PRO A 37 17.23 8.33 16.29
N PRO A 38 17.25 9.57 16.84
CA PRO A 38 16.19 10.55 16.62
C PRO A 38 16.06 11.00 15.15
N GLU A 39 17.19 11.22 14.48
CA GLU A 39 17.21 11.71 13.10
C GLU A 39 16.61 10.68 12.14
N ARG A 40 16.93 9.41 12.35
CA ARG A 40 16.34 8.29 11.61
C ARG A 40 14.83 8.23 11.79
N LEU A 41 14.31 8.41 13.01
CA LEU A 41 12.87 8.41 13.26
C LEU A 41 12.19 9.63 12.63
N ARG A 42 12.80 10.82 12.72
CA ARG A 42 12.29 12.05 12.07
C ARG A 42 12.27 11.93 10.53
N LEU A 43 13.28 11.29 9.94
CA LEU A 43 13.30 10.98 8.51
C LEU A 43 12.13 10.08 8.13
N TRP A 44 11.89 8.99 8.88
CA TRP A 44 10.73 8.13 8.68
C TRP A 44 9.40 8.88 8.80
N GLY A 45 9.26 9.79 9.76
CA GLY A 45 8.12 10.69 9.86
C GLY A 45 7.83 11.43 8.55
N ARG A 46 8.84 12.11 8.03
CA ARG A 46 8.76 12.89 6.78
C ARG A 46 8.52 12.04 5.54
N VAL A 47 9.06 10.82 5.49
CA VAL A 47 8.84 9.89 4.38
C VAL A 47 7.41 9.36 4.39
N LEU A 48 6.96 8.84 5.54
CA LEU A 48 5.62 8.25 5.68
C LEU A 48 4.52 9.28 5.41
N GLU A 49 4.68 10.52 5.88
CA GLU A 49 3.76 11.61 5.60
C GLU A 49 3.59 11.89 4.09
N ARG A 50 4.71 11.92 3.34
CA ARG A 50 4.67 12.12 1.89
C ARG A 50 4.11 10.90 1.17
N PHE A 51 4.55 9.72 1.56
CA PHE A 51 4.11 8.48 0.92
C PHE A 51 2.62 8.22 1.12
N PHE A 52 2.09 8.42 2.33
CA PHE A 52 0.67 8.17 2.61
C PHE A 52 -0.27 9.10 1.86
N ARG A 53 0.15 10.30 1.45
CA ARG A 53 -0.64 11.14 0.53
C ARG A 53 -0.87 10.46 -0.82
N TRP A 54 0.17 9.81 -1.35
CA TRP A 54 0.05 9.02 -2.58
C TRP A 54 -0.77 7.75 -2.37
N VAL A 55 -0.61 7.08 -1.22
CA VAL A 55 -1.41 5.89 -0.90
C VAL A 55 -2.89 6.22 -0.79
N TRP A 56 -3.27 7.34 -0.17
CA TRP A 56 -4.68 7.78 -0.15
C TRP A 56 -5.25 7.96 -1.55
N GLY A 57 -4.47 8.53 -2.48
CA GLY A 57 -4.85 8.58 -3.90
C GLY A 57 -5.07 7.18 -4.48
N ALA A 58 -4.12 6.26 -4.28
CA ALA A 58 -4.22 4.89 -4.78
C ALA A 58 -5.42 4.11 -4.19
N VAL A 59 -5.72 4.30 -2.90
CA VAL A 59 -6.87 3.69 -2.20
C VAL A 59 -8.20 4.08 -2.82
N VAL A 60 -8.29 5.26 -3.44
CA VAL A 60 -9.50 5.72 -4.14
C VAL A 60 -9.47 5.30 -5.61
N VAL A 61 -8.34 5.55 -6.29
CA VAL A 61 -8.21 5.32 -7.75
C VAL A 61 -8.33 3.84 -8.10
N LEU A 62 -7.75 2.93 -7.31
CA LEU A 62 -7.80 1.49 -7.58
C LEU A 62 -9.23 0.92 -7.60
N PRO A 63 -10.05 1.06 -6.54
CA PRO A 63 -11.42 0.56 -6.59
C PRO A 63 -12.27 1.31 -7.61
N ALA A 64 -12.11 2.63 -7.75
CA ALA A 64 -12.88 3.40 -8.73
C ALA A 64 -12.63 2.93 -10.17
N SER A 65 -11.36 2.79 -10.55
CA SER A 65 -10.98 2.28 -11.88
C SER A 65 -11.30 0.79 -12.06
N GLY A 66 -11.14 -0.03 -11.01
CA GLY A 66 -11.44 -1.45 -11.04
C GLY A 66 -12.94 -1.72 -11.25
N TYR A 67 -13.81 -1.08 -10.46
CA TYR A 67 -15.25 -1.22 -10.65
C TYR A 67 -15.73 -0.61 -11.96
N TRP A 68 -15.10 0.46 -12.45
CA TRP A 68 -15.38 0.95 -13.80
C TRP A 68 -15.16 -0.17 -14.83
N LEU A 69 -14.00 -0.82 -14.84
CA LEU A 69 -13.73 -1.93 -15.76
C LEU A 69 -14.73 -3.07 -15.61
N VAL A 70 -15.05 -3.46 -14.37
CA VAL A 70 -16.03 -4.54 -14.09
C VAL A 70 -17.40 -4.25 -14.71
N PHE A 71 -17.93 -3.04 -14.55
CA PHE A 71 -19.29 -2.73 -14.98
C PHE A 71 -19.41 -2.27 -16.43
N ASP A 72 -18.42 -1.55 -16.96
CA ASP A 72 -18.45 -0.96 -18.31
C ASP A 72 -17.87 -1.91 -19.38
N GLU A 73 -16.83 -2.66 -19.03
CA GLU A 73 -16.14 -3.56 -19.98
C GLU A 73 -16.61 -5.01 -19.83
N PHE A 74 -16.66 -5.52 -18.61
CA PHE A 74 -16.91 -6.94 -18.36
C PHE A 74 -18.39 -7.30 -18.20
N GLY A 75 -19.31 -6.32 -18.20
CA GLY A 75 -20.76 -6.58 -18.09
C GLY A 75 -21.24 -6.85 -16.65
N GLY A 76 -20.43 -6.52 -15.65
CA GLY A 76 -20.76 -6.58 -14.23
C GLY A 76 -20.12 -7.74 -13.46
N LEU A 77 -20.33 -7.75 -12.14
CA LEU A 77 -19.71 -8.72 -11.22
C LEU A 77 -20.08 -10.18 -11.48
N GLY A 78 -21.20 -10.46 -12.16
CA GLY A 78 -21.59 -11.82 -12.53
C GLY A 78 -20.89 -12.36 -13.77
N ALA A 79 -20.17 -11.52 -14.51
CA ALA A 79 -19.53 -11.84 -15.78
C ALA A 79 -17.99 -11.87 -15.68
N VAL A 80 -17.41 -11.51 -14.54
CA VAL A 80 -15.97 -11.60 -14.28
C VAL A 80 -15.58 -12.96 -13.70
N GLY A 81 -14.33 -13.38 -13.94
CA GLY A 81 -13.79 -14.63 -13.43
C GLY A 81 -13.49 -14.62 -11.92
N ILE A 82 -13.16 -15.81 -11.39
CA ILE A 82 -12.79 -16.00 -9.97
C ILE A 82 -11.53 -15.21 -9.58
N ASP A 83 -10.61 -15.03 -10.51
CA ASP A 83 -9.39 -14.22 -10.39
C ASP A 83 -9.73 -12.76 -10.04
N THR A 84 -10.76 -12.20 -10.67
CA THR A 84 -11.21 -10.82 -10.41
C THR A 84 -11.86 -10.70 -9.02
N HIS A 85 -12.63 -11.71 -8.60
CA HIS A 85 -13.19 -11.74 -7.24
C HIS A 85 -12.11 -11.87 -6.16
N ILE A 86 -11.09 -12.69 -6.39
CA ILE A 86 -9.91 -12.78 -5.52
C ILE A 86 -9.19 -11.43 -5.49
N MET A 87 -9.00 -10.79 -6.65
CA MET A 87 -8.36 -9.48 -6.76
C MET A 87 -9.09 -8.41 -5.95
N GLN A 88 -10.41 -8.36 -6.08
CA GLN A 88 -11.26 -7.46 -5.31
C GLN A 88 -11.17 -7.75 -3.81
N GLY A 89 -11.31 -9.02 -3.40
CA GLY A 89 -11.29 -9.41 -1.99
C GLY A 89 -9.97 -9.06 -1.31
N VAL A 90 -8.84 -9.41 -1.92
CA VAL A 90 -7.52 -9.09 -1.38
C VAL A 90 -7.24 -7.58 -1.46
N GLY A 91 -7.65 -6.89 -2.53
CA GLY A 91 -7.50 -5.43 -2.64
C GLY A 91 -8.25 -4.67 -1.53
N LEU A 92 -9.47 -5.09 -1.21
CA LEU A 92 -10.23 -4.53 -0.08
C LEU A 92 -9.57 -4.83 1.27
N LEU A 93 -9.05 -6.05 1.46
CA LEU A 93 -8.27 -6.40 2.64
C LEU A 93 -7.03 -5.51 2.79
N MET A 94 -6.29 -5.26 1.71
CA MET A 94 -5.13 -4.36 1.71
C MET A 94 -5.51 -2.93 2.09
N ILE A 95 -6.65 -2.42 1.61
CA ILE A 95 -7.19 -1.12 2.00
C ILE A 95 -7.50 -1.10 3.51
N LEU A 96 -8.17 -2.13 4.04
CA LEU A 96 -8.47 -2.23 5.48
C LEU A 96 -7.20 -2.25 6.33
N ILE A 97 -6.17 -3.00 5.89
CA ILE A 97 -4.85 -3.04 6.52
C ILE A 97 -4.23 -1.64 6.53
N PHE A 98 -4.29 -0.90 5.41
CA PHE A 98 -3.78 0.46 5.35
C PHE A 98 -4.55 1.43 6.25
N LEU A 99 -5.89 1.34 6.29
CA LEU A 99 -6.70 2.17 7.19
C LEU A 99 -6.33 1.92 8.65
N HIS A 100 -6.20 0.65 9.05
CA HIS A 100 -5.71 0.31 10.38
C HIS A 100 -4.33 0.90 10.65
N LEU A 101 -3.39 0.73 9.71
CA LEU A 101 -2.02 1.27 9.80
C LEU A 101 -2.02 2.79 9.99
N TYR A 102 -2.79 3.51 9.18
CA TYR A 102 -2.83 4.96 9.19
C TYR A 102 -3.44 5.49 10.49
N PHE A 103 -4.58 4.95 10.92
CA PHE A 103 -5.31 5.48 12.07
C PHE A 103 -4.76 5.00 13.42
N ALA A 104 -4.08 3.85 13.50
CA ALA A 104 -3.53 3.33 14.74
C ALA A 104 -2.01 3.54 14.88
N PRO A 105 -1.12 2.71 14.29
CA PRO A 105 0.32 2.81 14.53
C PRO A 105 0.95 4.08 13.97
N TYR A 106 0.51 4.62 12.83
CA TYR A 106 1.06 5.89 12.32
C TYR A 106 0.71 7.09 13.21
N ARG A 107 -0.53 7.19 13.69
CA ARG A 107 -0.90 8.22 14.67
C ARG A 107 -0.19 8.06 16.02
N ARG A 108 0.10 6.83 16.45
CA ARG A 108 0.91 6.59 17.66
C ARG A 108 2.36 7.02 17.46
N PHE A 109 2.93 6.71 16.29
CA PHE A 109 4.28 7.11 15.91
C PHE A 109 4.45 8.63 15.88
N GLY A 110 3.54 9.36 15.21
CA GLY A 110 3.59 10.82 15.15
C GLY A 110 3.47 11.48 16.54
N ARG A 111 2.59 10.97 17.41
CA ARG A 111 2.46 11.45 18.80
C ARG A 111 3.72 11.22 19.63
N ALA A 112 4.30 10.03 19.55
CA ALA A 112 5.53 9.70 20.26
C ALA A 112 6.71 10.56 19.78
N LEU A 113 6.83 10.78 18.46
CA LEU A 113 7.83 11.68 17.89
C LEU A 113 7.69 13.13 18.38
N ALA A 114 6.46 13.65 18.45
CA ALA A 114 6.20 15.00 18.93
C ALA A 114 6.49 15.18 20.43
N ALA A 115 6.33 14.11 21.22
CA ALA A 115 6.65 14.09 22.64
C ALA A 115 8.13 13.75 22.93
N GLU A 116 8.95 13.59 21.89
CA GLU A 116 10.34 13.10 21.97
C GLU A 116 10.51 11.74 22.68
N ASP A 117 9.44 10.94 22.77
CA ASP A 117 9.48 9.57 23.27
C ASP A 117 9.99 8.63 22.17
N LEU A 118 11.32 8.55 22.08
CA LEU A 118 12.02 7.77 21.05
C LEU A 118 11.73 6.28 21.13
N ALA A 119 11.52 5.74 22.34
CA ALA A 119 11.25 4.32 22.55
C ALA A 119 9.87 3.96 22.01
N ALA A 120 8.84 4.72 22.36
CA ALA A 120 7.49 4.52 21.84
C ALA A 120 7.42 4.76 20.32
N ALA A 121 8.15 5.75 19.81
CA ALA A 121 8.24 6.02 18.38
C ALA A 121 8.90 4.84 17.63
N ALA A 122 10.01 4.30 18.13
CA ALA A 122 10.67 3.13 17.53
C ALA A 122 9.76 1.90 17.54
N ALA A 123 9.05 1.64 18.65
CA ALA A 123 8.09 0.53 18.75
C ALA A 123 6.89 0.69 17.80
N ALA A 124 6.37 1.90 17.64
CA ALA A 124 5.31 2.19 16.68
C ALA A 124 5.80 2.02 15.23
N LEU A 125 7.01 2.49 14.91
CA LEU A 125 7.61 2.29 13.59
C LEU A 125 7.87 0.81 13.29
N GLY A 126 8.27 0.01 14.28
CA GLY A 126 8.36 -1.45 14.15
C GLY A 126 7.04 -2.08 13.71
N ARG A 127 5.93 -1.69 14.36
CA ARG A 127 4.57 -2.13 13.98
C ARG A 127 4.20 -1.70 12.57
N ILE A 128 4.49 -0.44 12.19
CA ILE A 128 4.26 0.04 10.82
C ILE A 128 4.97 -0.87 9.81
N ARG A 129 6.25 -1.22 10.06
CA ARG A 129 7.03 -2.08 9.17
C ARG A 129 6.41 -3.47 8.99
N THR A 130 5.98 -4.12 10.07
CA THR A 130 5.33 -5.42 9.99
C THR A 130 4.07 -5.35 9.14
N VAL A 131 3.23 -4.34 9.37
CA VAL A 131 1.98 -4.18 8.62
C VAL A 131 2.24 -3.86 7.14
N VAL A 132 3.24 -3.01 6.84
CA VAL A 132 3.67 -2.74 5.47
C VAL A 132 4.21 -4.00 4.79
N ALA A 133 4.97 -4.84 5.49
CA ALA A 133 5.50 -6.09 4.93
C ALA A 133 4.39 -7.07 4.53
N ILE A 134 3.38 -7.25 5.39
CA ILE A 134 2.20 -8.07 5.10
C ILE A 134 1.46 -7.50 3.88
N ASN A 135 1.22 -6.18 3.87
CA ASN A 135 0.51 -5.54 2.78
C ASN A 135 1.28 -5.60 1.45
N LEU A 136 2.61 -5.47 1.50
CA LEU A 136 3.48 -5.63 0.33
C LEU A 136 3.43 -7.06 -0.22
N ALA A 137 3.46 -8.08 0.63
CA ALA A 137 3.37 -9.47 0.20
C ALA A 137 2.04 -9.74 -0.53
N LEU A 138 0.93 -9.26 0.02
CA LEU A 138 -0.38 -9.32 -0.63
C LEU A 138 -0.39 -8.58 -1.97
N GLY A 139 0.18 -7.38 -2.01
CA GLY A 139 0.27 -6.58 -3.23
C GLY A 139 1.09 -7.24 -4.34
N LEU A 140 2.25 -7.81 -4.00
CA LEU A 140 3.08 -8.54 -4.97
C LEU A 140 2.39 -9.81 -5.48
N ALA A 141 1.72 -10.56 -4.60
CA ALA A 141 0.93 -11.71 -5.00
C ALA A 141 -0.19 -11.29 -5.96
N LEU A 142 -0.93 -10.22 -5.64
CA LEU A 142 -1.97 -9.68 -6.52
C LEU A 142 -1.45 -9.21 -7.86
N ALA A 143 -0.30 -8.52 -7.89
CA ALA A 143 0.32 -8.09 -9.14
C ALA A 143 0.67 -9.29 -10.03
N ALA A 144 1.18 -10.38 -9.45
CA ALA A 144 1.47 -11.61 -10.18
C ALA A 144 0.19 -12.29 -10.69
N ILE A 145 -0.85 -12.38 -9.85
CA ILE A 145 -2.16 -12.95 -10.23
C ILE A 145 -2.78 -12.13 -11.36
N GLY A 146 -2.87 -10.81 -11.21
CA GLY A 146 -3.46 -9.93 -12.24
C GLY A 146 -2.69 -9.93 -13.55
N ALA A 147 -1.36 -10.04 -13.50
CA ALA A 147 -0.54 -10.11 -14.72
C ALA A 147 -0.60 -11.49 -15.41
N THR A 148 -0.86 -12.57 -14.67
CA THR A 148 -0.81 -13.94 -15.21
C THR A 148 -2.17 -14.61 -15.37
N GLY A 149 -3.23 -14.07 -14.77
CA GLY A 149 -4.56 -14.68 -14.73
C GLY A 149 -5.14 -15.00 -16.10
N ALA A 150 -4.85 -14.18 -17.11
CA ALA A 150 -5.24 -14.43 -18.51
C ALA A 150 -4.64 -15.72 -19.10
N TYR A 151 -3.61 -16.31 -18.48
CA TYR A 151 -2.96 -17.55 -18.91
C TYR A 151 -3.37 -18.77 -18.08
N TRP A 152 -4.31 -18.64 -17.14
CA TRP A 152 -4.63 -19.71 -16.18
C TRP A 152 -5.61 -20.78 -16.70
N GLY A 153 -6.20 -20.58 -17.88
CA GLY A 153 -7.05 -21.56 -18.56
C GLY A 153 -8.53 -21.38 -18.29
#